data_AF-A0AAW0F5Y9-F1
#
_entry.id   AF-A0AAW0F5Y9-F1
#
_cell.length_a   1.000
_cell.length_b   1.000
_cell.length_c   1.000
_cell.angle_alpha   90.00
_cell.angle_beta   90.00
_cell.angle_gamma   90.00
#
_symmetry.space_group_name_H-M   'P 1'
#
loop_
_entity.id
_entity.type
_entity.pdbx_description
1 polymer ?
#
loop_
_entity_poly.entity_id
_entity_poly.type
_entity_poly.pdbx_seq_one_letter_code
_entity_poly.pdbx_strand_id
1 'polypeptide(L)'
;MAALATPRSAPPVPAALPETDEARLMFYAEVLMANVPSLTADLSSAKYTFLSFSEKTRTEVRQKSTLFQSVGRTFTALQNATKSLAAAHRSLDEYETRLVRAAPPTFVTSAEAQHASGGGHNGGAAADAATATAADAAVRRLSTASSDSVLILREDDLRPVRAAEATYEAESAAYTEIAATCTAMEDSFERAREQCRVMTEHVQGLKWKFDEVHRSWKAAERECHVVRVMRSELEERRHIMTEALHGLKEIEDECRAQEFRIIEDSITHAQAEVEVIKAELQANRTRHEVELAAYQIAYKEQQAELESLRERCRLLRVHQRDLELLAKKQQLEETERHSLRRVMVETLKLTGSKYSKAEDRTLTPEQQTQVREDHPLVSLLAARIAALEEQRKTIGAILVGARAMGKSDDVSGAVASIRTLLETEVQLDEEALISE
;
A
#
# COMPACT_ATOMS: atom_id res chain seq x y z
N MET A 1 -4.91 59.91 12.33
CA MET A 1 -4.64 61.31 12.66
C MET A 1 -5.96 62.03 12.83
N ALA A 2 -6.02 62.88 13.86
CA ALA A 2 -7.07 63.86 14.20
C ALA A 2 -8.44 63.29 14.63
N ALA A 3 -9.09 63.77 15.68
CA ALA A 3 -8.72 64.69 16.75
C ALA A 3 -9.76 64.56 17.86
N LEU A 4 -9.33 64.82 19.10
CA LEU A 4 -10.18 65.04 20.25
C LEU A 4 -11.26 66.11 19.98
N ALA A 5 -12.45 65.93 20.55
CA ALA A 5 -13.24 67.04 21.08
C ALA A 5 -14.32 66.52 22.05
N THR A 6 -13.99 66.48 23.34
CA THR A 6 -14.98 66.69 24.40
C THR A 6 -15.44 68.14 24.40
N PRO A 7 -16.75 68.40 24.62
CA PRO A 7 -17.15 69.60 25.32
C PRO A 7 -17.91 69.23 26.61
N ARG A 8 -17.41 69.76 27.73
CA ARG A 8 -18.17 69.96 28.97
C ARG A 8 -19.16 71.11 28.74
N SER A 9 -20.44 70.93 29.06
CA SER A 9 -21.32 72.02 29.48
C SER A 9 -22.30 71.53 30.55
N ALA A 10 -22.69 72.47 31.41
CA ALA A 10 -23.25 72.31 32.74
C ALA A 10 -24.71 71.77 32.77
N PRO A 11 -25.27 71.42 33.95
CA PRO A 11 -26.49 70.63 34.08
C PRO A 11 -27.75 71.49 33.92
N PRO A 12 -28.84 70.97 33.32
CA PRO A 12 -30.16 71.56 33.48
C PRO A 12 -30.89 70.94 34.69
N VAL A 13 -31.28 71.82 35.61
CA VAL A 13 -32.49 71.87 36.48
C VAL A 13 -33.34 70.58 36.60
N PRO A 14 -33.75 70.16 37.81
CA PRO A 14 -34.49 68.93 38.02
C PRO A 14 -35.84 68.98 37.31
N ALA A 15 -36.04 68.07 36.37
CA ALA A 15 -37.35 67.78 35.83
C ALA A 15 -38.25 67.28 36.97
N ALA A 16 -39.36 67.98 37.19
CA ALA A 16 -40.44 67.52 38.04
C ALA A 16 -40.82 66.09 37.64
N LEU A 17 -40.85 65.20 38.63
CA LEU A 17 -41.33 63.83 38.45
C LEU A 17 -42.78 63.88 37.94
N PRO A 18 -43.13 63.10 36.90
CA PRO A 18 -44.53 62.94 36.50
C PRO A 18 -45.29 62.33 37.68
N GLU A 19 -46.50 62.84 37.96
CA GLU A 19 -47.43 62.29 38.94
C GLU A 19 -47.52 60.78 38.73
N THR A 20 -46.87 60.04 39.62
CA THR A 20 -46.79 58.59 39.53
C THR A 20 -48.07 58.06 40.14
N ASP A 21 -48.97 57.64 39.25
CA ASP A 21 -50.21 56.94 39.56
C ASP A 21 -49.94 55.87 40.63
N GLU A 22 -50.34 56.15 41.87
CA GLU A 22 -49.92 55.45 43.08
C GLU A 22 -50.23 53.94 42.98
N ALA A 23 -51.29 53.59 42.24
CA ALA A 23 -51.67 52.22 41.90
C ALA A 23 -50.63 51.49 41.03
N ARG A 24 -49.98 52.18 40.07
CA ARG A 24 -48.89 51.59 39.26
C ARG A 24 -47.63 51.42 40.10
N LEU A 25 -47.33 52.37 40.98
CA LEU A 25 -46.20 52.27 41.91
C LEU A 25 -46.38 51.10 42.87
N MET A 26 -47.59 50.91 43.40
CA MET A 26 -47.97 49.79 44.25
C MET A 26 -47.94 48.46 43.49
N PHE A 27 -48.39 48.42 42.23
CA PHE A 27 -48.27 47.23 41.39
C PHE A 27 -46.81 46.87 41.11
N TYR A 28 -45.95 47.85 40.77
CA TYR A 28 -44.52 47.59 40.61
C TYR A 28 -43.86 47.19 41.91
N ALA A 29 -44.27 47.76 43.05
CA ALA A 29 -43.78 47.36 44.37
C ALA A 29 -44.24 45.94 44.74
N GLU A 30 -45.48 45.55 44.44
CA GLU A 30 -45.98 44.18 44.64
C GLU A 30 -45.27 43.18 43.72
N VAL A 31 -45.11 43.50 42.44
CA VAL A 31 -44.37 42.65 41.50
C VAL A 31 -42.90 42.53 41.93
N LEU A 32 -42.30 43.62 42.43
CA LEU A 32 -40.92 43.59 42.93
C LEU A 32 -40.85 42.75 44.21
N MET A 33 -41.75 42.95 45.17
CA MET A 33 -41.82 42.19 46.43
C MET A 33 -42.17 40.71 46.23
N ALA A 34 -43.02 40.38 45.26
CA ALA A 34 -43.36 39.00 44.89
C ALA A 34 -42.18 38.31 44.20
N ASN A 35 -41.35 39.06 43.48
CA ASN A 35 -40.12 38.56 42.87
C ASN A 35 -38.89 38.70 43.76
N VAL A 36 -38.95 39.39 44.91
CA VAL A 36 -37.82 39.48 45.87
C VAL A 36 -37.33 38.10 46.28
N PRO A 37 -38.17 37.09 46.57
CA PRO A 37 -37.72 35.73 46.84
C PRO A 37 -36.98 35.08 45.66
N SER A 38 -37.43 35.30 44.41
CA SER A 38 -36.76 34.82 43.19
C SER A 38 -35.45 35.55 42.94
N LEU A 39 -35.43 36.88 43.09
CA LEU A 39 -34.24 37.73 42.97
C LEU A 39 -33.22 37.42 44.07
N THR A 40 -33.66 37.13 45.30
CA THR A 40 -32.77 36.68 46.38
C THR A 40 -32.31 35.24 46.18
N ALA A 41 -33.11 34.36 45.57
CA ALA A 41 -32.68 33.03 45.14
C ALA A 41 -31.63 33.13 44.02
N ASP A 42 -31.82 33.98 43.02
CA ASP A 42 -30.88 34.21 41.92
C ASP A 42 -29.62 34.95 42.38
N LEU A 43 -29.73 35.93 43.29
CA LEU A 43 -28.58 36.62 43.90
C LEU A 43 -27.82 35.73 44.89
N SER A 44 -28.51 34.85 45.61
CA SER A 44 -27.84 33.87 46.48
C SER A 44 -27.19 32.76 45.66
N SER A 45 -27.85 32.29 44.60
CA SER A 45 -27.26 31.42 43.57
C SER A 45 -26.03 32.08 42.97
N ALA A 46 -26.13 33.30 42.43
CA ALA A 46 -25.01 34.07 41.90
C ALA A 46 -23.91 34.32 42.95
N LYS A 47 -24.24 34.53 44.22
CA LYS A 47 -23.26 34.62 45.32
C LYS A 47 -22.51 33.30 45.50
N TYR A 48 -23.17 32.15 45.40
CA TYR A 48 -22.52 30.84 45.43
C TYR A 48 -21.74 30.53 44.14
N THR A 49 -22.20 30.99 42.97
CA THR A 49 -21.46 30.86 41.70
C THR A 49 -20.24 31.79 41.66
N PHE A 50 -20.34 33.02 42.16
CA PHE A 50 -19.19 33.92 42.32
C PHE A 50 -18.21 33.41 43.38
N LEU A 51 -18.69 32.70 44.41
CA LEU A 51 -17.84 31.98 45.38
C LEU A 51 -17.27 30.66 44.84
N SER A 52 -17.82 30.09 43.76
CA SER A 52 -17.20 28.95 43.07
C SER A 52 -16.18 29.39 42.01
N PHE A 53 -16.30 30.61 41.47
CA PHE A 53 -15.30 31.21 40.57
C PHE A 53 -14.16 31.93 41.31
N SER A 54 -14.40 32.38 42.54
CA SER A 54 -13.36 32.90 43.43
C SER A 54 -12.93 31.75 44.34
N GLU A 55 -11.67 31.30 44.28
CA GLU A 55 -11.04 30.28 45.15
C GLU A 55 -10.99 30.65 46.64
N LYS A 56 -11.98 31.36 47.17
CA LYS A 56 -12.07 31.79 48.56
C LYS A 56 -12.91 30.78 49.32
N THR A 57 -12.24 30.02 50.16
CA THR A 57 -12.85 28.97 50.99
C THR A 57 -13.99 29.52 51.86
N ARG A 58 -15.03 28.72 52.13
CA ARG A 58 -16.16 29.08 53.04
C ARG A 58 -15.67 29.56 54.42
N THR A 59 -14.49 29.11 54.83
CA THR A 59 -13.75 29.52 56.02
C THR A 59 -13.22 30.96 55.93
N GLU A 60 -12.70 31.40 54.79
CA GLU A 60 -12.22 32.78 54.61
C GLU A 60 -13.35 33.80 54.65
N VAL A 61 -14.51 33.48 54.07
CA VAL A 61 -15.68 34.37 54.11
C VAL A 61 -16.18 34.53 55.54
N ARG A 62 -16.22 33.43 56.31
CA ARG A 62 -16.55 33.47 57.74
C ARG A 62 -15.52 34.27 58.53
N GLN A 63 -14.23 34.05 58.31
CA GLN A 63 -13.15 34.79 58.97
C GLN A 63 -13.21 36.30 58.67
N LYS A 64 -13.49 36.67 57.41
CA LYS A 64 -13.64 38.08 57.03
C LYS A 64 -14.88 38.71 57.65
N SER A 65 -16.01 38.00 57.73
CA SER A 65 -17.21 38.55 58.38
C SER A 65 -17.04 38.73 59.89
N THR A 66 -16.37 37.80 60.58
CA THR A 66 -16.02 37.98 62.00
C THR A 66 -15.04 39.12 62.19
N LEU A 67 -14.09 39.31 61.27
CA LEU A 67 -13.14 40.43 61.32
C LEU A 67 -13.84 41.79 61.13
N PHE A 68 -14.80 41.90 60.21
CA PHE A 68 -15.59 43.14 60.06
C PHE A 68 -16.41 43.45 61.32
N GLN A 69 -17.02 42.43 61.94
CA GLN A 69 -17.74 42.62 63.20
C GLN A 69 -16.80 43.00 64.36
N SER A 70 -15.61 42.41 64.43
CA SER A 70 -14.63 42.78 65.47
C SER A 70 -14.11 44.20 65.27
N VAL A 71 -13.81 44.59 64.02
CA VAL A 71 -13.38 45.96 63.67
C VAL A 71 -14.49 46.97 63.95
N GLY A 72 -15.74 46.65 63.63
CA GLY A 72 -16.88 47.50 63.97
C GLY A 72 -17.01 47.73 65.48
N ARG A 73 -16.87 46.66 66.28
CA ARG A 73 -16.91 46.75 67.76
C ARG A 73 -15.73 47.53 68.32
N THR A 74 -14.51 47.31 67.82
CA THR A 74 -13.33 48.07 68.27
C THR A 74 -13.42 49.53 67.88
N PHE A 75 -13.90 49.86 66.68
CA PHE A 75 -14.12 51.25 66.26
C PHE A 75 -15.15 51.95 67.13
N THR A 76 -16.27 51.29 67.45
CA THR A 76 -17.30 51.86 68.34
C THR A 76 -16.76 52.06 69.75
N ALA A 77 -15.98 51.09 70.26
CA ALA A 77 -15.30 51.19 71.55
C ALA A 77 -14.29 52.35 71.59
N LEU A 78 -13.52 52.53 70.51
CA LEU A 78 -12.52 53.59 70.38
C LEU A 78 -13.20 54.96 70.30
N GLN A 79 -14.31 55.07 69.56
CA GLN A 79 -15.12 56.29 69.48
C GLN A 79 -15.75 56.65 70.83
N ASN A 80 -16.21 55.66 71.60
CA ASN A 80 -16.71 55.86 72.95
C ASN A 80 -15.59 56.26 73.92
N ALA A 81 -14.40 55.67 73.78
CA ALA A 81 -13.22 56.06 74.54
C ALA A 81 -12.78 57.49 74.19
N THR A 82 -12.87 57.92 72.94
CA THR A 82 -12.55 59.31 72.56
C THR A 82 -13.56 60.31 73.13
N LYS A 83 -14.86 59.96 73.13
CA LYS A 83 -15.89 60.79 73.79
C LYS A 83 -15.67 60.85 75.30
N SER A 84 -15.29 59.74 75.92
CA SER A 84 -14.94 59.67 77.34
C SER A 84 -13.69 60.49 77.66
N LEU A 85 -12.67 60.46 76.80
CA LEU A 85 -11.46 61.25 76.94
C LEU A 85 -11.74 62.75 76.81
N ALA A 86 -12.62 63.14 75.88
CA ALA A 86 -13.05 64.53 75.73
C ALA A 86 -13.90 65.01 76.92
N ALA A 87 -14.74 64.14 77.47
CA ALA A 87 -15.48 64.44 78.71
C ALA A 87 -14.54 64.53 79.91
N ALA A 88 -13.54 63.64 79.99
CA ALA A 88 -12.52 63.67 81.03
C ALA A 88 -11.65 64.93 80.95
N HIS A 89 -11.23 65.36 79.74
CA HIS A 89 -10.52 66.63 79.56
C HIS A 89 -11.36 67.83 80.00
N ARG A 90 -12.64 67.90 79.62
CA ARG A 90 -13.51 68.99 80.12
C ARG A 90 -13.67 68.97 81.63
N SER A 91 -13.81 67.79 82.23
CA SER A 91 -13.85 67.69 83.69
C SER A 91 -12.52 68.08 84.33
N LEU A 92 -11.40 67.78 83.68
CA LEU A 92 -10.06 68.15 84.14
C LEU A 92 -9.88 69.66 84.04
N ASP A 93 -10.32 70.32 82.96
CA ASP A 93 -10.35 71.78 82.84
C ASP A 93 -11.26 72.43 83.90
N GLU A 94 -12.42 71.82 84.19
CA GLU A 94 -13.32 72.24 85.27
C GLU A 94 -12.67 72.06 86.66
N TYR A 95 -11.90 71.00 86.86
CA TYR A 95 -11.16 70.78 88.11
C TYR A 95 -9.95 71.70 88.21
N GLU A 96 -9.20 71.95 87.15
CA GLU A 96 -8.09 72.91 87.11
C GLU A 96 -8.59 74.32 87.39
N THR A 97 -9.70 74.74 86.78
CA THR A 97 -10.31 76.05 87.09
C THR A 97 -10.82 76.15 88.52
N ARG A 98 -11.34 75.05 89.10
CA ARG A 98 -11.68 74.97 90.53
C ARG A 98 -10.45 74.93 91.44
N LEU A 99 -9.38 74.28 91.02
CA LEU A 99 -8.12 74.17 91.76
C LEU A 99 -7.36 75.50 91.77
N VAL A 100 -7.37 76.25 90.66
CA VAL A 100 -6.84 77.61 90.58
C VAL A 100 -7.66 78.57 91.47
N ARG A 101 -8.99 78.40 91.52
CA ARG A 101 -9.85 79.15 92.45
C ARG A 101 -9.70 78.74 93.92
N ALA A 102 -9.33 77.49 94.17
CA ALA A 102 -9.11 76.93 95.51
C ALA A 102 -7.62 76.84 95.86
N ALA A 103 -6.75 77.49 95.07
CA ALA A 103 -5.32 77.45 95.29
C ALA A 103 -5.03 78.03 96.68
N PRO A 104 -4.26 77.32 97.53
CA PRO A 104 -3.96 77.82 98.84
C PRO A 104 -3.22 79.16 98.74
N PRO A 105 -3.48 80.11 99.66
CA PRO A 105 -2.79 81.38 99.66
C PRO A 105 -1.28 81.17 99.79
N THR A 106 -0.51 81.93 99.01
CA THR A 106 0.95 81.89 99.07
C THR A 106 1.39 82.57 100.36
N PHE A 107 2.02 81.82 101.27
CA PHE A 107 2.45 82.33 102.57
C PHE A 107 3.85 82.93 102.46
N VAL A 108 3.98 84.19 102.84
CA VAL A 108 5.23 84.95 102.72
C VAL A 108 5.55 85.61 104.05
N THR A 109 6.83 85.71 104.41
CA THR A 109 7.22 86.41 105.65
C THR A 109 7.17 87.92 105.45
N SER A 110 7.12 88.69 106.54
CA SER A 110 7.16 90.16 106.44
C SER A 110 8.43 90.69 105.76
N ALA A 111 9.56 89.98 105.89
CA ALA A 111 10.83 90.32 105.23
C ALA A 111 10.79 90.04 103.72
N GLU A 112 10.21 88.92 103.31
CA GLU A 112 10.07 88.53 101.91
C GLU A 112 9.04 89.40 101.16
N ALA A 113 7.96 89.81 101.83
CA ALA A 113 6.98 90.75 101.29
C ALA A 113 7.57 92.17 101.08
N GLN A 114 8.51 92.59 101.93
CA GLN A 114 9.25 93.85 101.78
C GLN A 114 10.26 93.81 100.63
N HIS A 115 10.95 92.68 100.43
CA HIS A 115 11.85 92.50 99.29
C HIS A 115 11.12 92.43 97.93
N ALA A 116 9.88 91.94 97.91
CA ALA A 116 9.07 91.89 96.68
C ALA A 116 8.42 93.24 96.31
N SER A 117 8.14 94.11 97.29
CA SER A 117 7.54 95.44 97.10
C SER A 117 8.57 96.56 96.93
N GLY A 118 9.81 96.34 97.33
CA GLY A 118 10.94 97.26 97.19
C GLY A 118 11.70 97.08 95.88
N GLY A 119 11.12 97.56 94.77
CA GLY A 119 11.85 97.77 93.53
C GLY A 119 12.95 98.84 93.69
N GLY A 120 14.18 98.41 93.97
CA GLY A 120 15.43 99.12 93.73
C GLY A 120 15.76 100.37 94.57
N HIS A 121 16.65 100.24 95.57
CA HIS A 121 17.79 101.15 95.77
C HIS A 121 18.78 100.63 96.84
N ASN A 122 20.07 100.88 96.59
CA ASN A 122 21.28 100.32 97.21
C ASN A 122 21.54 100.64 98.70
N GLY A 123 22.29 99.75 99.36
CA GLY A 123 23.11 100.06 100.53
C GLY A 123 23.57 98.81 101.28
N GLY A 124 24.83 98.41 101.08
CA GLY A 124 25.35 97.12 101.50
C GLY A 124 25.46 96.89 103.02
N ALA A 125 25.12 95.66 103.41
CA ALA A 125 25.77 94.89 104.47
C ALA A 125 25.68 93.42 104.07
N ALA A 126 26.76 92.67 104.28
CA ALA A 126 26.89 91.27 103.89
C ALA A 126 25.69 90.43 104.38
N ALA A 127 24.91 89.93 103.44
CA ALA A 127 23.87 88.94 103.68
C ALA A 127 24.28 87.67 102.92
N ASP A 128 24.33 86.56 103.65
CA ASP A 128 24.82 85.25 103.22
C ASP A 128 24.27 84.81 101.85
N ALA A 129 25.01 83.97 101.12
CA ALA A 129 24.53 83.32 99.90
C ALA A 129 23.20 82.54 100.09
N ALA A 130 22.86 82.19 101.34
CA ALA A 130 21.57 81.63 101.75
C ALA A 130 20.39 82.64 101.65
N THR A 131 20.63 83.94 101.93
CA THR A 131 19.60 84.98 101.82
C THR A 131 19.32 85.39 100.37
N ALA A 132 20.30 85.32 99.47
CA ALA A 132 20.09 85.58 98.04
C ALA A 132 19.27 84.47 97.36
N THR A 133 19.50 83.20 97.73
CA THR A 133 18.73 82.05 97.23
C THR A 133 17.31 81.99 97.80
N ALA A 134 17.12 82.42 99.07
CA ALA A 134 15.80 82.57 99.67
C ALA A 134 14.98 83.70 99.00
N ALA A 135 15.62 84.82 98.67
CA ALA A 135 14.97 85.94 97.97
C ALA A 135 14.57 85.56 96.52
N ASP A 136 15.42 84.85 95.78
CA ASP A 136 15.14 84.43 94.40
C ASP A 136 14.05 83.33 94.34
N ALA A 137 14.01 82.44 95.34
CA ALA A 137 12.92 81.49 95.54
C ALA A 137 11.60 82.17 95.92
N ALA A 138 11.64 83.19 96.79
CA ALA A 138 10.46 83.99 97.14
C ALA A 138 9.90 84.74 95.92
N VAL A 139 10.76 85.36 95.10
CA VAL A 139 10.36 86.04 93.86
C VAL A 139 9.73 85.07 92.87
N ARG A 140 10.27 83.86 92.68
CA ARG A 140 9.64 82.83 91.83
C ARG A 140 8.25 82.39 92.35
N ARG A 141 8.08 82.22 93.66
CA ARG A 141 6.78 81.85 94.27
C ARG A 141 5.73 82.96 94.14
N LEU A 142 6.14 84.21 94.30
CA LEU A 142 5.29 85.39 94.09
C LEU A 142 4.94 85.63 92.61
N SER A 143 5.80 85.21 91.67
CA SER A 143 5.56 85.33 90.22
C SER A 143 4.45 84.43 89.71
N THR A 144 4.18 83.32 90.41
CA THR A 144 3.10 82.38 90.07
C THR A 144 1.82 82.59 90.89
N ALA A 145 1.84 83.53 91.84
CA ALA A 145 0.72 83.78 92.75
C ALA A 145 -0.17 84.94 92.25
N SER A 146 -1.49 84.77 92.37
CA SER A 146 -2.43 85.87 92.14
C SER A 146 -2.38 86.85 93.33
N SER A 147 -2.38 88.16 93.07
CA SER A 147 -2.18 89.21 94.10
C SER A 147 -3.22 89.21 95.22
N ASP A 148 -4.38 88.59 95.02
CA ASP A 148 -5.46 88.47 96.02
C ASP A 148 -5.28 87.27 96.98
N SER A 149 -4.21 86.49 96.83
CA SER A 149 -4.00 85.22 97.55
C SER A 149 -2.70 85.18 98.37
N VAL A 150 -2.15 86.31 98.81
CA VAL A 150 -0.91 86.36 99.60
C VAL A 150 -1.21 86.62 101.07
N LEU A 151 -0.84 85.69 101.96
CA LEU A 151 -1.01 85.84 103.41
C LEU A 151 0.35 86.00 104.09
N ILE A 152 0.51 87.09 104.85
CA ILE A 152 1.73 87.38 105.59
C ILE A 152 1.64 86.74 106.98
N LEU A 153 2.45 85.72 107.23
CA LEU A 153 2.52 85.02 108.52
C LEU A 153 3.84 85.31 109.23
N ARG A 154 3.87 85.09 110.55
CA ARG A 154 5.10 85.18 111.35
C ARG A 154 6.00 83.98 111.04
N GLU A 155 7.33 84.18 111.14
CA GLU A 155 8.32 83.16 110.81
C GLU A 155 8.08 81.82 111.53
N ASP A 156 7.67 81.87 112.81
CA ASP A 156 7.43 80.67 113.62
C ASP A 156 6.23 79.84 113.14
N ASP A 157 5.21 80.48 112.56
CA ASP A 157 4.01 79.83 112.01
C ASP A 157 4.24 79.35 110.57
N LEU A 158 5.22 79.92 109.86
CA LEU A 158 5.58 79.61 108.47
C LEU A 158 6.56 78.43 108.36
N ARG A 159 7.35 78.15 109.39
CA ARG A 159 8.26 76.99 109.45
C ARG A 159 7.59 75.63 109.16
N PRO A 160 6.46 75.25 109.77
CA PRO A 160 5.81 73.97 109.48
C PRO A 160 5.26 73.88 108.05
N VAL A 161 4.79 75.01 107.49
CA VAL A 161 4.33 75.07 106.09
C VAL A 161 5.49 74.89 105.13
N ARG A 162 6.63 75.55 105.38
CA ARG A 162 7.86 75.37 104.59
C ARG A 162 8.42 73.96 104.68
N ALA A 163 8.35 73.33 105.85
CA ALA A 163 8.74 71.94 106.02
C ALA A 163 7.84 71.01 105.19
N ALA A 164 6.53 71.28 105.16
CA ALA A 164 5.57 70.53 104.35
C ALA A 164 5.75 70.75 102.83
N GLU A 165 6.01 71.99 102.40
CA GLU A 165 6.34 72.33 101.01
C GLU A 165 7.63 71.65 100.57
N ALA A 166 8.68 71.66 101.40
CA ALA A 166 9.92 70.96 101.12
C ALA A 166 9.72 69.43 101.01
N THR A 167 8.87 68.83 101.85
CA THR A 167 8.52 67.40 101.70
C THR A 167 7.71 67.14 100.43
N TYR A 168 6.77 68.03 100.08
CA TYR A 168 5.99 67.90 98.85
C TYR A 168 6.85 68.08 97.59
N GLU A 169 7.79 69.02 97.59
CA GLU A 169 8.74 69.20 96.48
C GLU A 169 9.65 67.97 96.34
N ALA A 170 10.10 67.38 97.45
CA ALA A 170 10.89 66.15 97.44
C ALA A 170 10.08 64.94 96.92
N GLU A 171 8.83 64.79 97.36
CA GLU A 171 7.93 63.75 96.85
C GLU A 171 7.59 63.98 95.38
N SER A 172 7.31 65.22 94.97
CA SER A 172 7.04 65.59 93.57
C SER A 172 8.24 65.29 92.67
N ALA A 173 9.45 65.62 93.11
CA ALA A 173 10.68 65.26 92.41
C ALA A 173 10.81 63.73 92.28
N ALA A 174 10.57 62.97 93.37
CA ALA A 174 10.57 61.51 93.34
C ALA A 174 9.49 60.94 92.39
N TYR A 175 8.29 61.52 92.35
CA TYR A 175 7.24 61.14 91.41
C TYR A 175 7.64 61.41 89.95
N THR A 176 8.30 62.54 89.66
CA THR A 176 8.78 62.83 88.31
C THR A 176 9.89 61.87 87.87
N GLU A 177 10.77 61.46 88.79
CA GLU A 177 11.79 60.44 88.52
C GLU A 177 11.15 59.08 88.24
N ILE A 178 10.20 58.66 89.07
CA ILE A 178 9.44 57.42 88.84
C ILE A 178 8.71 57.48 87.50
N ALA A 179 8.03 58.58 87.19
CA ALA A 179 7.35 58.75 85.91
C ALA A 179 8.32 58.63 84.73
N ALA A 180 9.50 59.25 84.80
CA ALA A 180 10.53 59.13 83.77
C ALA A 180 11.04 57.69 83.61
N THR A 181 11.19 56.93 84.71
CA THR A 181 11.55 55.51 84.64
C THR A 181 10.43 54.66 84.04
N CYS A 182 9.16 54.95 84.36
CA CYS A 182 8.01 54.26 83.79
C CYS A 182 7.92 54.50 82.28
N THR A 183 8.08 55.73 81.81
CA THR A 183 8.08 56.03 80.36
C THR A 183 9.24 55.34 79.64
N ALA A 184 10.45 55.33 80.22
CA ALA A 184 11.59 54.63 79.63
C ALA A 184 11.37 53.11 79.57
N MET A 185 10.67 52.55 80.57
CA MET A 185 10.30 51.15 80.59
C MET A 185 9.22 50.85 79.53
N GLU A 186 8.21 51.69 79.37
CA GLU A 186 7.19 51.58 78.31
C GLU A 186 7.84 51.60 76.92
N ASP A 187 8.75 52.54 76.65
CA ASP A 187 9.51 52.61 75.40
C ASP A 187 10.34 51.33 75.15
N SER A 188 10.85 50.71 76.21
CA SER A 188 11.59 49.44 76.11
C SER A 188 10.67 48.27 75.77
N PHE A 189 9.46 48.23 76.34
CA PHE A 189 8.45 47.23 76.02
C PHE A 189 7.93 47.38 74.59
N GLU A 190 7.73 48.61 74.11
CA GLU A 190 7.34 48.86 72.73
C GLU A 190 8.41 48.38 71.75
N ARG A 191 9.68 48.67 72.01
CA ARG A 191 10.81 48.17 71.21
C ARG A 191 10.87 46.64 71.20
N ALA A 192 10.70 45.99 72.36
CA ALA A 192 10.68 44.54 72.45
C ALA A 192 9.48 43.93 71.70
N ARG A 193 8.30 44.56 71.81
CA ARG A 193 7.09 44.13 71.09
C ARG A 193 7.28 44.23 69.59
N GLU A 194 7.90 45.30 69.11
CA GLU A 194 8.20 45.47 67.69
C GLU A 194 9.20 44.42 67.19
N GLN A 195 10.25 44.14 67.96
CA GLN A 195 11.19 43.06 67.65
C GLN A 195 10.49 41.69 67.58
N CYS A 196 9.60 41.39 68.52
CA CYS A 196 8.80 40.17 68.50
C CYS A 196 7.88 40.11 67.27
N ARG A 197 7.29 41.24 66.86
CA ARG A 197 6.46 41.33 65.66
C ARG A 197 7.26 41.02 64.41
N VAL A 198 8.39 41.70 64.21
CA VAL A 198 9.28 41.49 63.05
C VAL A 198 9.78 40.05 63.00
N MET A 199 10.18 39.47 64.14
CA MET A 199 10.60 38.08 64.20
C MET A 199 9.47 37.12 63.83
N THR A 200 8.24 37.38 64.29
CA THR A 200 7.07 36.57 63.95
C THR A 200 6.75 36.63 62.47
N GLU A 201 6.77 37.83 61.87
CA GLU A 201 6.58 38.03 60.43
C GLU A 201 7.67 37.31 59.62
N HIS A 202 8.93 37.37 60.08
CA HIS A 202 10.04 36.67 59.45
C HIS A 202 9.86 35.14 59.49
N VAL A 203 9.52 34.57 60.65
CA VAL A 203 9.27 33.13 60.81
C VAL A 203 8.08 32.68 59.97
N GLN A 204 7.00 33.46 59.93
CA GLN A 204 5.87 33.17 59.06
C GLN A 204 6.29 33.21 57.58
N GLY A 205 7.09 34.20 57.17
CA GLY A 205 7.63 34.29 55.82
C GLY A 205 8.48 33.08 55.44
N LEU A 206 9.33 32.60 56.36
CA LEU A 206 10.11 31.36 56.16
C LEU A 206 9.21 30.13 56.05
N LYS A 207 8.17 30.04 56.88
CA LYS A 207 7.19 28.94 56.80
C LYS A 207 6.51 28.90 55.43
N TRP A 208 6.05 30.04 54.91
CA TRP A 208 5.41 30.08 53.59
C TRP A 208 6.35 29.63 52.47
N LYS A 209 7.61 30.09 52.50
CA LYS A 209 8.64 29.66 51.54
C LYS A 209 8.93 28.17 51.65
N PHE A 210 9.02 27.65 52.86
CA PHE A 210 9.18 26.21 53.09
C PHE A 210 8.00 25.41 52.53
N ASP A 211 6.77 25.82 52.83
CA ASP A 211 5.57 25.15 52.35
C ASP A 211 5.46 25.19 50.82
N GLU A 212 5.92 26.27 50.19
CA GLU A 212 5.99 26.40 48.72
C GLU A 212 7.00 25.42 48.12
N VAL A 213 8.24 25.40 48.64
CA VAL A 213 9.29 24.48 48.18
C VAL A 213 8.90 23.02 48.45
N HIS A 214 8.30 22.72 49.59
CA HIS A 214 7.84 21.38 49.91
C HIS A 214 6.74 20.92 48.95
N ARG A 215 5.79 21.80 48.60
CA ARG A 215 4.74 21.50 47.61
C ARG A 215 5.31 21.25 46.22
N SER A 216 6.26 22.08 45.76
CA SER A 216 6.88 21.90 44.45
C SER A 216 7.73 20.62 44.40
N TRP A 217 8.48 20.31 45.46
CA TRP A 217 9.20 19.04 45.58
C TRP A 217 8.25 17.83 45.52
N LYS A 218 7.12 17.86 46.25
CA LYS A 218 6.12 16.80 46.20
C LYS A 218 5.42 16.67 44.84
N ALA A 219 5.31 17.75 44.07
CA ALA A 219 4.82 17.68 42.69
C ALA A 219 5.87 17.02 41.78
N ALA A 220 7.13 17.44 41.86
CA ALA A 220 8.23 16.85 41.09
C ALA A 220 8.44 15.36 41.41
N GLU A 221 8.27 14.94 42.66
CA GLU A 221 8.33 13.53 43.07
C GLU A 221 7.25 12.69 42.35
N ARG A 222 6.02 13.22 42.24
CA ARG A 222 4.93 12.57 41.50
C ARG A 222 5.20 12.52 40.00
N GLU A 223 5.70 13.61 39.42
CA GLU A 223 6.07 13.64 37.99
C GLU A 223 7.16 12.61 37.68
N CYS A 224 8.19 12.52 38.54
CA CYS A 224 9.24 11.52 38.42
C CYS A 224 8.70 10.08 38.51
N HIS A 225 7.69 9.84 39.36
CA HIS A 225 7.01 8.56 39.40
C HIS A 225 6.25 8.26 38.10
N VAL A 226 5.48 9.22 37.59
CA VAL A 226 4.77 9.08 36.30
C VAL A 226 5.75 8.80 35.16
N VAL A 227 6.85 9.55 35.06
CA VAL A 227 7.88 9.32 34.03
C VAL A 227 8.48 7.92 34.13
N ARG A 228 8.68 7.39 35.35
CA ARG A 228 9.18 6.03 35.55
C ARG A 228 8.20 4.98 35.02
N VAL A 229 6.91 5.13 35.32
CA VAL A 229 5.85 4.22 34.82
C VAL A 229 5.77 4.29 33.29
N MET A 230 5.79 5.50 32.72
CA MET A 230 5.77 5.67 31.26
C MET A 230 6.99 5.03 30.59
N ARG A 231 8.16 5.05 31.23
CA ARG A 231 9.36 4.36 30.72
C ARG A 231 9.19 2.84 30.75
N SER A 232 8.70 2.26 31.84
CA SER A 232 8.46 0.81 31.90
C SER A 232 7.42 0.36 30.87
N GLU A 233 6.31 1.11 30.71
CA GLU A 233 5.32 0.81 29.67
C GLU A 233 5.91 0.88 28.25
N LEU A 234 6.79 1.84 27.99
CA LEU A 234 7.48 1.93 26.70
C LEU A 234 8.43 0.76 26.46
N GLU A 235 9.12 0.30 27.49
CA GLU A 235 9.99 -0.88 27.42
C GLU A 235 9.16 -2.15 27.14
N GLU A 236 8.05 -2.34 27.84
CA GLU A 236 7.10 -3.43 27.60
C GLU A 236 6.53 -3.40 26.17
N ARG A 237 6.09 -2.22 25.69
CA ARG A 237 5.60 -2.08 24.32
C ARG A 237 6.68 -2.40 23.28
N ARG A 238 7.92 -1.99 23.52
CA ARG A 238 9.05 -2.36 22.64
C ARG A 238 9.27 -3.85 22.62
N HIS A 239 9.19 -4.51 23.77
CA HIS A 239 9.32 -5.96 23.86
C HIS A 239 8.20 -6.67 23.07
N ILE A 240 6.94 -6.28 23.25
CA ILE A 240 5.80 -6.82 22.49
C ILE A 240 6.01 -6.62 20.98
N MET A 241 6.45 -5.43 20.55
CA MET A 241 6.73 -5.18 19.13
C MET A 241 7.85 -6.07 18.60
N THR A 242 8.92 -6.29 19.37
CA THR A 242 10.01 -7.17 18.94
C THR A 242 9.56 -8.63 18.81
N GLU A 243 8.74 -9.12 19.74
CA GLU A 243 8.16 -10.46 19.67
C GLU A 243 7.20 -10.61 18.49
N ALA A 244 6.33 -9.61 18.26
CA ALA A 244 5.41 -9.61 17.13
C ALA A 244 6.16 -9.61 15.78
N LEU A 245 7.23 -8.81 15.65
CA LEU A 245 8.06 -8.80 14.45
C LEU A 245 8.79 -10.14 14.26
N HIS A 246 9.24 -10.77 15.34
CA HIS A 246 9.85 -12.09 15.28
C HIS A 246 8.84 -13.14 14.80
N GLY A 247 7.65 -13.19 15.41
CA GLY A 247 6.60 -14.13 15.01
C GLY A 247 6.11 -13.91 13.57
N LEU A 248 6.00 -12.66 13.11
CA LEU A 248 5.69 -12.37 11.70
C LEU A 248 6.75 -12.95 10.75
N LYS A 249 8.03 -12.84 11.12
CA LYS A 249 9.12 -13.38 10.33
C LYS A 249 9.11 -14.91 10.31
N GLU A 250 8.84 -15.56 11.44
CA GLU A 250 8.70 -17.02 11.51
C GLU A 250 7.58 -17.53 10.60
N ILE A 251 6.42 -16.85 10.62
CA ILE A 251 5.29 -17.19 9.73
C ILE A 251 5.67 -16.95 8.26
N GLU A 252 6.35 -15.85 7.95
CA GLU A 252 6.81 -15.56 6.59
C GLU A 252 7.77 -16.65 6.07
N ASP A 253 8.73 -17.06 6.90
CA ASP A 253 9.69 -18.11 6.55
C ASP A 253 9.02 -19.48 6.42
N GLU A 254 8.02 -19.81 7.27
CA GLU A 254 7.22 -21.02 7.14
C GLU A 254 6.38 -21.03 5.86
N CYS A 255 5.68 -19.94 5.56
CA CYS A 255 4.91 -19.79 4.33
C CYS A 255 5.80 -19.96 3.09
N ARG A 256 6.97 -19.32 3.07
CA ARG A 256 7.95 -19.50 1.98
C ARG A 256 8.37 -20.95 1.82
N ALA A 257 8.69 -21.64 2.92
CA ALA A 257 9.08 -23.04 2.87
C ALA A 257 7.95 -23.93 2.33
N GLN A 258 6.70 -23.66 2.72
CA GLN A 258 5.53 -24.38 2.20
C GLN A 258 5.31 -24.09 0.71
N GLU A 259 5.41 -22.82 0.28
CA GLU A 259 5.31 -22.42 -1.13
C GLU A 259 6.37 -23.10 -1.98
N PHE A 260 7.64 -23.08 -1.54
CA PHE A 260 8.73 -23.76 -2.24
C PHE A 260 8.47 -25.26 -2.38
N ARG A 261 7.98 -25.91 -1.31
CA ARG A 261 7.64 -27.32 -1.35
C ARG A 261 6.53 -27.63 -2.35
N ILE A 262 5.48 -26.81 -2.39
CA ILE A 262 4.39 -26.97 -3.38
C ILE A 262 4.93 -26.80 -4.81
N ILE A 263 5.80 -25.82 -5.03
CA ILE A 263 6.43 -25.60 -6.34
C ILE A 263 7.30 -26.81 -6.72
N GLU A 264 8.14 -27.31 -5.81
CA GLU A 264 8.95 -28.52 -6.04
C GLU A 264 8.09 -29.74 -6.37
N ASP A 265 7.02 -29.98 -5.62
CA ASP A 265 6.07 -31.07 -5.86
C ASP A 265 5.40 -30.91 -7.25
N SER A 266 5.04 -29.68 -7.64
CA SER A 266 4.45 -29.42 -8.96
C SER A 266 5.45 -29.65 -10.11
N ILE A 267 6.73 -29.29 -9.91
CA ILE A 267 7.79 -29.50 -10.89
C ILE A 267 8.04 -31.00 -11.06
N THR A 268 8.14 -31.75 -9.96
CA THR A 268 8.36 -33.20 -10.03
C THR A 268 7.18 -33.91 -10.69
N HIS A 269 5.94 -33.46 -10.44
CA HIS A 269 4.75 -33.97 -11.12
C HIS A 269 4.80 -33.70 -12.63
N ALA A 270 5.07 -32.45 -13.03
CA ALA A 270 5.19 -32.08 -14.45
C ALA A 270 6.32 -32.85 -15.16
N GLN A 271 7.45 -33.07 -14.48
CA GLN A 271 8.54 -33.90 -15.01
C GLN A 271 8.09 -35.34 -15.24
N ALA A 272 7.34 -35.93 -14.30
CA ALA A 272 6.79 -37.27 -14.47
C ALA A 272 5.81 -37.35 -15.65
N GLU A 273 4.91 -36.37 -15.81
CA GLU A 273 4.00 -36.29 -16.96
C GLU A 273 4.76 -36.19 -18.29
N VAL A 274 5.82 -35.38 -18.35
CA VAL A 274 6.67 -35.27 -19.55
C VAL A 274 7.30 -36.62 -19.90
N GLU A 275 7.80 -37.39 -18.93
CA GLU A 275 8.36 -38.71 -19.19
C GLU A 275 7.31 -39.73 -19.65
N VAL A 276 6.08 -39.66 -19.10
CA VAL A 276 4.95 -40.49 -19.58
C VAL A 276 4.62 -40.15 -21.03
N ILE A 277 4.47 -38.87 -21.38
CA ILE A 277 4.16 -38.44 -22.75
C ILE A 277 5.28 -38.84 -23.71
N LYS A 278 6.55 -38.73 -23.31
CA LYS A 278 7.69 -39.19 -24.12
C LYS A 278 7.61 -40.69 -24.40
N ALA A 279 7.30 -41.50 -23.39
CA ALA A 279 7.16 -42.94 -23.54
C ALA A 279 6.00 -43.29 -24.49
N GLU A 280 4.85 -42.61 -24.37
CA GLU A 280 3.71 -42.78 -25.28
C GLU A 280 4.04 -42.38 -26.72
N LEU A 281 4.71 -41.24 -26.93
CA LEU A 281 5.15 -40.80 -28.25
C LEU A 281 6.13 -41.80 -28.88
N GLN A 282 7.04 -42.36 -28.09
CA GLN A 282 7.98 -43.37 -28.57
C GLN A 282 7.25 -44.68 -28.95
N ALA A 283 6.26 -45.11 -28.16
CA ALA A 283 5.43 -46.27 -28.49
C ALA A 283 4.57 -46.06 -29.74
N ASN A 284 3.99 -44.87 -29.92
CA ASN A 284 3.24 -44.53 -31.12
C ASN A 284 4.15 -44.46 -32.35
N ARG A 285 5.36 -43.92 -32.21
CA ARG A 285 6.35 -43.90 -33.28
C ARG A 285 6.71 -45.32 -33.73
N THR A 286 7.06 -46.22 -32.81
CA THR A 286 7.40 -47.60 -33.18
C THR A 286 6.22 -48.32 -33.82
N ARG A 287 4.99 -48.09 -33.33
CA ARG A 287 3.77 -48.60 -33.96
C ARG A 287 3.61 -48.11 -35.40
N HIS A 288 3.75 -46.81 -35.65
CA HIS A 288 3.63 -46.25 -36.99
C HIS A 288 4.76 -46.70 -37.92
N GLU A 289 5.98 -46.91 -37.41
CA GLU A 289 7.08 -47.50 -38.19
C GLU A 289 6.74 -48.92 -38.64
N VAL A 290 6.12 -49.73 -37.77
CA VAL A 290 5.64 -51.08 -38.12
C VAL A 290 4.48 -51.01 -39.14
N GLU A 291 3.50 -50.12 -38.93
CA GLU A 291 2.39 -49.93 -39.87
C GLU A 291 2.91 -49.49 -41.24
N LEU A 292 3.87 -48.56 -41.30
CA LEU A 292 4.52 -48.13 -42.54
C LEU A 292 5.23 -49.30 -43.24
N ALA A 293 5.97 -50.12 -42.50
CA ALA A 293 6.64 -51.30 -43.05
C ALA A 293 5.62 -52.31 -43.62
N ALA A 294 4.50 -52.52 -42.93
CA ALA A 294 3.42 -53.38 -43.40
C ALA A 294 2.79 -52.84 -44.71
N TYR A 295 2.53 -51.53 -44.80
CA TYR A 295 2.05 -50.92 -46.04
C TYR A 295 3.05 -51.03 -47.19
N GLN A 296 4.35 -50.87 -46.92
CA GLN A 296 5.39 -51.04 -47.93
C GLN A 296 5.49 -52.48 -48.44
N ILE A 297 5.32 -53.47 -47.55
CA ILE A 297 5.27 -54.89 -47.93
C ILE A 297 4.03 -55.14 -48.80
N ALA A 298 2.85 -54.74 -48.34
CA ALA A 298 1.60 -54.92 -49.08
C ALA A 298 1.65 -54.26 -50.48
N TYR A 299 2.26 -53.07 -50.59
CA TYR A 299 2.45 -52.41 -51.88
C TYR A 299 3.37 -53.23 -52.82
N LYS A 300 4.47 -53.78 -52.30
CA LYS A 300 5.38 -54.64 -53.09
C LYS A 300 4.72 -55.95 -53.50
N GLU A 301 3.90 -56.55 -52.64
CA GLU A 301 3.11 -57.74 -52.96
C GLU A 301 2.12 -57.45 -54.09
N GLN A 302 1.36 -56.36 -54.00
CA GLN A 302 0.46 -55.93 -55.08
C GLN A 302 1.22 -55.67 -56.39
N GLN A 303 2.41 -55.07 -56.32
CA GLN A 303 3.24 -54.86 -57.51
C GLN A 303 3.69 -56.19 -58.12
N ALA A 304 4.12 -57.16 -57.31
CA ALA A 304 4.50 -58.49 -57.76
C ALA A 304 3.30 -59.24 -58.37
N GLU A 305 2.11 -59.14 -57.77
CA GLU A 305 0.88 -59.69 -58.34
C GLU A 305 0.54 -59.07 -59.70
N LEU A 306 0.64 -57.74 -59.83
CA LEU A 306 0.44 -57.04 -61.10
C LEU A 306 1.45 -57.47 -62.17
N GLU A 307 2.71 -57.67 -61.79
CA GLU A 307 3.76 -58.18 -62.69
C GLU A 307 3.45 -59.61 -63.14
N SER A 308 3.04 -60.50 -62.21
CA SER A 308 2.61 -61.86 -62.55
C SER A 308 1.40 -61.89 -63.50
N LEU A 309 0.42 -60.99 -63.31
CA LEU A 309 -0.74 -60.85 -64.20
C LEU A 309 -0.34 -60.33 -65.57
N ARG A 310 0.59 -59.36 -65.64
CA ARG A 310 1.16 -58.88 -66.90
C ARG A 310 1.86 -60.00 -67.66
N GLU A 311 2.65 -60.82 -66.98
CA GLU A 311 3.31 -61.99 -67.58
C GLU A 311 2.29 -63.01 -68.10
N ARG A 312 1.26 -63.33 -67.31
CA ARG A 312 0.19 -64.24 -67.72
C ARG A 312 -0.58 -63.69 -68.92
N CYS A 313 -0.84 -62.39 -68.97
CA CYS A 313 -1.46 -61.75 -70.12
C CYS A 313 -0.55 -61.79 -71.36
N ARG A 314 0.77 -61.63 -71.21
CA ARG A 314 1.72 -61.81 -72.31
C ARG A 314 1.69 -63.24 -72.83
N LEU A 315 1.73 -64.24 -71.96
CA LEU A 315 1.62 -65.66 -72.32
C LEU A 315 0.32 -65.96 -73.06
N LEU A 316 -0.82 -65.48 -72.56
CA LEU A 316 -2.12 -65.66 -73.22
C LEU A 316 -2.14 -65.01 -74.61
N ARG A 317 -1.54 -63.84 -74.79
CA ARG A 317 -1.41 -63.22 -76.12
C ARG A 317 -0.53 -64.03 -77.07
N VAL A 318 0.52 -64.68 -76.57
CA VAL A 318 1.36 -65.60 -77.37
C VAL A 318 0.54 -66.82 -77.78
N HIS A 319 -0.12 -67.48 -76.84
CA HIS A 319 -0.99 -68.62 -77.15
C HIS A 319 -2.12 -68.25 -78.11
N GLN A 320 -2.71 -67.06 -77.99
CA GLN A 320 -3.70 -66.57 -78.94
C GLN A 320 -3.11 -66.48 -80.35
N ARG A 321 -1.90 -65.92 -80.51
CA ARG A 321 -1.21 -65.87 -81.80
C ARG A 321 -0.90 -67.26 -82.34
N ASP A 322 -0.47 -68.19 -81.49
CA ASP A 322 -0.19 -69.57 -81.89
C ASP A 322 -1.46 -70.28 -82.38
N LEU A 323 -2.59 -70.07 -81.69
CA LEU A 323 -3.90 -70.57 -82.11
C LEU A 323 -4.36 -69.92 -83.43
N GLU A 324 -4.14 -68.62 -83.62
CA GLU A 324 -4.41 -67.93 -84.88
C GLU A 324 -3.55 -68.49 -86.03
N LEU A 325 -2.28 -68.81 -85.76
CA LEU A 325 -1.38 -69.46 -86.73
C LEU A 325 -1.85 -70.88 -87.06
N LEU A 326 -2.25 -71.67 -86.06
CA LEU A 326 -2.80 -73.01 -86.26
C LEU A 326 -4.11 -72.96 -87.05
N ALA A 327 -5.01 -72.03 -86.74
CA ALA A 327 -6.25 -71.83 -87.48
C ALA A 327 -5.98 -71.45 -88.94
N LYS A 328 -5.00 -70.58 -89.20
CA LYS A 328 -4.57 -70.25 -90.57
C LYS A 328 -3.94 -71.45 -91.29
N LYS A 329 -3.11 -72.24 -90.61
CA LYS A 329 -2.55 -73.48 -91.18
C LYS A 329 -3.65 -74.48 -91.53
N GLN A 330 -4.61 -74.70 -90.63
CA GLN A 330 -5.76 -75.55 -90.91
C GLN A 330 -6.59 -75.02 -92.08
N GLN A 331 -6.80 -73.71 -92.18
CA GLN A 331 -7.49 -73.10 -93.32
C GLN A 331 -6.74 -73.35 -94.64
N LEU A 332 -5.41 -73.24 -94.64
CA LEU A 332 -4.58 -73.57 -95.80
C LEU A 332 -4.70 -75.05 -96.17
N GLU A 333 -4.57 -75.97 -95.20
CA GLU A 333 -4.78 -77.41 -95.42
C GLU A 333 -6.18 -77.72 -95.94
N GLU A 334 -7.22 -77.03 -95.46
CA GLU A 334 -8.59 -77.18 -95.97
C GLU A 334 -8.71 -76.68 -97.42
N THR A 335 -8.06 -75.56 -97.76
CA THR A 335 -8.02 -75.07 -99.15
C THR A 335 -7.24 -75.99 -100.07
N GLU A 336 -6.12 -76.56 -99.62
CA GLU A 336 -5.33 -77.55 -100.36
C GLU A 336 -6.10 -78.86 -100.54
N ARG A 337 -6.78 -79.35 -99.50
CA ARG A 337 -7.69 -80.51 -99.62
C ARG A 337 -8.81 -80.21 -100.59
N HIS A 338 -9.34 -78.99 -100.60
CA HIS A 338 -10.39 -78.60 -101.53
C HIS A 338 -9.89 -78.47 -102.97
N SER A 339 -8.68 -77.95 -103.19
CA SER A 339 -8.05 -77.87 -104.52
C SER A 339 -7.70 -79.27 -105.04
N LEU A 340 -7.13 -80.15 -104.20
CA LEU A 340 -6.90 -81.56 -104.53
C LEU A 340 -8.19 -82.28 -104.90
N ARG A 341 -9.28 -82.10 -104.12
CA ARG A 341 -10.60 -82.63 -104.49
C ARG A 341 -11.10 -82.09 -105.83
N ARG A 342 -10.86 -80.80 -106.13
CA ARG A 342 -11.24 -80.19 -107.41
C ARG A 342 -10.46 -80.80 -108.57
N VAL A 343 -9.14 -80.94 -108.44
CA VAL A 343 -8.27 -81.58 -109.43
C VAL A 343 -8.64 -83.06 -109.62
N MET A 344 -8.94 -83.80 -108.55
CA MET A 344 -9.46 -85.18 -108.67
C MET A 344 -10.79 -85.24 -109.44
N VAL A 345 -11.72 -84.32 -109.19
CA VAL A 345 -13.00 -84.27 -109.91
C VAL A 345 -12.81 -83.86 -111.37
N GLU A 346 -11.87 -82.97 -111.69
CA GLU A 346 -11.54 -82.56 -113.06
C GLU A 346 -10.80 -83.66 -113.83
N THR A 347 -9.89 -84.39 -113.20
CA THR A 347 -9.21 -85.56 -113.79
C THR A 347 -10.17 -86.74 -114.01
N LEU A 348 -11.15 -86.94 -113.12
CA LEU A 348 -12.23 -87.91 -113.34
C LEU A 348 -13.21 -87.49 -114.46
N LYS A 349 -13.37 -86.19 -114.74
CA LYS A 349 -14.14 -85.71 -115.91
C LYS A 349 -13.42 -85.91 -117.25
N LEU A 350 -12.11 -86.17 -117.24
CA LEU A 350 -11.28 -86.40 -118.43
C LEU A 350 -11.25 -87.88 -118.87
N THR A 351 -12.00 -88.78 -118.22
CA THR A 351 -12.07 -90.20 -118.57
C THR A 351 -13.48 -90.66 -118.94
N GLY A 352 -13.78 -90.60 -120.24
CA GLY A 352 -14.62 -91.57 -120.94
C GLY A 352 -15.93 -91.07 -121.56
N SER A 353 -16.01 -91.06 -122.91
CA SER A 353 -17.01 -91.84 -123.68
C SER A 353 -17.23 -91.32 -125.12
N LYS A 354 -16.85 -92.19 -126.09
CA LYS A 354 -17.35 -92.37 -127.49
C LYS A 354 -16.64 -91.68 -128.67
N TYR A 355 -15.85 -92.51 -129.36
CA TYR A 355 -15.72 -92.70 -130.81
C TYR A 355 -15.86 -91.48 -131.76
N SER A 356 -14.73 -90.93 -132.21
CA SER A 356 -14.31 -90.97 -133.63
C SER A 356 -12.91 -90.36 -133.79
N LYS A 357 -12.14 -90.92 -134.73
CA LYS A 357 -10.78 -90.59 -135.19
C LYS A 357 -10.26 -89.17 -134.87
N ALA A 358 -9.07 -89.10 -134.28
CA ALA A 358 -8.22 -87.92 -134.28
C ALA A 358 -6.76 -88.36 -134.04
N GLU A 359 -6.11 -88.83 -135.10
CA GLU A 359 -4.73 -88.41 -135.35
C GLU A 359 -4.76 -86.87 -135.34
N ASP A 360 -3.83 -86.22 -134.63
CA ASP A 360 -3.83 -84.79 -134.22
C ASP A 360 -4.60 -84.44 -132.93
N ARG A 361 -4.03 -84.82 -131.79
CA ARG A 361 -4.36 -84.21 -130.49
C ARG A 361 -3.10 -83.74 -129.78
N THR A 362 -2.64 -82.56 -130.17
CA THR A 362 -1.64 -81.79 -129.40
C THR A 362 -2.31 -81.15 -128.19
N LEU A 363 -1.62 -81.18 -127.05
CA LEU A 363 -2.01 -80.44 -125.85
C LEU A 363 -2.09 -78.94 -126.17
N THR A 364 -3.11 -78.23 -125.67
CA THR A 364 -3.18 -76.77 -125.77
C THR A 364 -1.99 -76.13 -125.03
N PRO A 365 -1.44 -74.99 -125.50
CA PRO A 365 -0.21 -74.40 -124.95
C PRO A 365 -0.31 -74.08 -123.45
N GLU A 366 -1.51 -73.72 -122.96
CA GLU A 366 -1.79 -73.43 -121.55
C GLU A 366 -1.70 -74.69 -120.65
N GLN A 367 -2.06 -75.87 -121.19
CA GLN A 367 -1.94 -77.16 -120.49
C GLN A 367 -0.51 -77.69 -120.52
N GLN A 368 0.30 -77.32 -121.52
CA GLN A 368 1.73 -77.64 -121.55
C GLN A 368 2.53 -76.80 -120.55
N THR A 369 2.13 -75.56 -120.29
CA THR A 369 2.74 -74.74 -119.23
C THR A 369 2.39 -75.24 -117.83
N GLN A 370 1.14 -75.66 -117.58
CA GLN A 370 0.76 -76.25 -116.28
C GLN A 370 1.50 -77.56 -115.98
N VAL A 371 1.65 -78.45 -116.97
CA VAL A 371 2.40 -79.71 -116.77
C VAL A 371 3.91 -79.45 -116.60
N ARG A 372 4.45 -78.37 -117.17
CA ARG A 372 5.85 -77.94 -116.95
C ARG A 372 6.10 -77.39 -115.55
N GLU A 373 5.14 -76.69 -114.96
CA GLU A 373 5.29 -76.07 -113.63
C GLU A 373 4.96 -77.04 -112.50
N ASP A 374 3.92 -77.87 -112.63
CA ASP A 374 3.44 -78.71 -111.52
C ASP A 374 4.12 -80.10 -111.48
N HIS A 375 4.64 -80.60 -112.61
CA HIS A 375 5.15 -81.98 -112.73
C HIS A 375 6.45 -82.08 -113.56
N PRO A 376 7.60 -81.63 -113.01
CA PRO A 376 8.87 -81.54 -113.74
C PRO A 376 9.35 -82.89 -114.31
N LEU A 377 9.11 -84.00 -113.59
CA LEU A 377 9.49 -85.35 -114.01
C LEU A 377 8.70 -85.84 -115.24
N VAL A 378 7.43 -85.46 -115.38
CA VAL A 378 6.59 -85.86 -116.52
C VAL A 378 6.97 -85.09 -117.78
N SER A 379 7.31 -83.80 -117.63
CA SER A 379 7.81 -82.96 -118.72
C SER A 379 9.13 -83.47 -119.30
N LEU A 380 10.05 -83.92 -118.46
CA LEU A 380 11.36 -84.47 -118.87
C LEU A 380 11.21 -85.78 -119.67
N LEU A 381 10.35 -86.69 -119.21
CA LEU A 381 10.03 -87.93 -119.92
C LEU A 381 9.37 -87.68 -121.29
N ALA A 382 8.45 -86.72 -121.37
CA ALA A 382 7.78 -86.38 -122.63
C ALA A 382 8.75 -85.78 -123.67
N ALA A 383 9.66 -84.89 -123.24
CA ALA A 383 10.70 -84.35 -124.11
C ALA A 383 11.66 -85.45 -124.63
N ARG A 384 11.96 -86.46 -123.80
CA ARG A 384 12.84 -87.57 -124.18
C ARG A 384 12.19 -88.54 -125.16
N ILE A 385 10.90 -88.85 -124.98
CA ILE A 385 10.13 -89.66 -125.93
C ILE A 385 10.06 -88.96 -127.29
N ALA A 386 9.84 -87.65 -127.32
CA ALA A 386 9.82 -86.88 -128.56
C ALA A 386 11.17 -86.95 -129.31
N ALA A 387 12.30 -86.84 -128.60
CA ALA A 387 13.62 -86.99 -129.21
C ALA A 387 13.86 -88.40 -129.80
N LEU A 388 13.43 -89.46 -129.11
CA LEU A 388 13.51 -90.84 -129.60
C LEU A 388 12.59 -91.09 -130.81
N GLU A 389 11.41 -90.45 -130.86
CA GLU A 389 10.52 -90.53 -132.01
C GLU A 389 11.09 -89.80 -133.24
N GLU A 390 11.81 -88.69 -133.04
CA GLU A 390 12.48 -87.96 -134.11
C GLU A 390 13.68 -88.75 -134.66
N GLN A 391 14.44 -89.42 -133.79
CA GLN A 391 15.48 -90.40 -134.19
C GLN A 391 14.88 -91.58 -134.97
N ARG A 392 13.72 -92.10 -134.57
CA ARG A 392 13.02 -93.16 -135.31
C ARG A 392 12.57 -92.69 -136.70
N LYS A 393 12.09 -91.45 -136.85
CA LYS A 393 11.69 -90.88 -138.15
C LYS A 393 12.90 -90.71 -139.08
N THR A 394 14.04 -90.26 -138.56
CA THR A 394 15.28 -90.11 -139.34
C THR A 394 15.86 -91.47 -139.75
N ILE A 395 15.88 -92.47 -138.87
CA ILE A 395 16.24 -93.86 -139.24
C ILE A 395 15.28 -94.41 -140.30
N GLY A 396 13.97 -94.14 -140.17
CA GLY A 396 12.96 -94.49 -141.16
C GLY A 396 13.21 -93.86 -142.53
N ALA A 397 13.61 -92.58 -142.57
CA ALA A 397 13.96 -91.88 -143.81
C ALA A 397 15.21 -92.46 -144.49
N ILE A 398 16.24 -92.81 -143.71
CA ILE A 398 17.46 -93.45 -144.21
C ILE A 398 17.16 -94.85 -144.78
N LEU A 399 16.29 -95.62 -144.11
CA LEU A 399 15.85 -96.95 -144.57
C LEU A 399 14.97 -96.89 -145.83
N VAL A 400 14.11 -95.88 -145.98
CA VAL A 400 13.32 -95.66 -147.19
C VAL A 400 14.22 -95.24 -148.37
N GLY A 401 15.21 -94.39 -148.12
CA GLY A 401 16.23 -94.02 -149.12
C GLY A 401 17.04 -95.22 -149.61
N ALA A 402 17.45 -96.11 -148.69
CA ALA A 402 18.19 -97.33 -149.03
C ALA A 402 17.36 -98.38 -149.82
N ARG A 403 16.02 -98.31 -149.74
CA ARG A 403 15.11 -99.23 -150.45
C ARG A 403 14.81 -98.80 -151.88
N ALA A 404 15.06 -97.54 -152.24
CA ALA A 404 14.67 -96.96 -153.53
C ALA A 404 15.75 -97.01 -154.62
N MET A 405 17.00 -97.41 -154.32
CA MET A 405 18.06 -97.51 -155.34
C MET A 405 18.70 -98.90 -155.34
N GLY A 406 18.41 -99.65 -156.40
CA GLY A 406 18.90 -101.01 -156.60
C GLY A 406 20.26 -101.06 -157.30
N LYS A 407 21.18 -101.80 -156.65
CA LYS A 407 22.48 -102.37 -157.08
C LYS A 407 23.75 -101.66 -156.57
N SER A 408 24.56 -102.51 -155.93
CA SER A 408 25.88 -102.43 -155.29
C SER A 408 26.62 -101.09 -155.31
N ASP A 409 26.69 -100.45 -154.12
CA ASP A 409 27.92 -100.31 -153.30
C ASP A 409 27.69 -99.38 -152.08
N ASP A 410 26.53 -98.72 -151.97
CA ASP A 410 26.24 -97.71 -150.93
C ASP A 410 25.49 -98.18 -149.66
N VAL A 411 25.25 -99.49 -149.50
CA VAL A 411 24.59 -100.03 -148.28
C VAL A 411 25.48 -99.85 -147.03
N SER A 412 26.79 -99.85 -147.22
CA SER A 412 27.80 -99.67 -146.17
C SER A 412 27.70 -98.29 -145.49
N GLY A 413 27.50 -97.22 -146.26
CA GLY A 413 27.38 -95.84 -145.74
C GLY A 413 26.08 -95.57 -144.97
N ALA A 414 24.97 -96.20 -145.41
CA ALA A 414 23.68 -96.11 -144.72
C ALA A 414 23.69 -96.84 -143.36
N VAL A 415 24.37 -97.98 -143.26
CA VAL A 415 24.52 -98.74 -142.00
C VAL A 415 25.42 -98.01 -141.01
N ALA A 416 26.51 -97.38 -141.47
CA ALA A 416 27.40 -96.57 -140.62
C ALA A 416 26.68 -95.35 -140.02
N SER A 417 25.83 -94.67 -140.79
CA SER A 417 25.05 -93.50 -140.32
C SER A 417 23.93 -93.86 -139.33
N ILE A 418 23.34 -95.05 -139.46
CA ILE A 418 22.37 -95.56 -138.48
C ILE A 418 23.07 -95.93 -137.16
N ARG A 419 24.32 -96.42 -137.21
CA ARG A 419 25.10 -96.80 -136.03
C ARG A 419 25.49 -95.59 -135.17
N THR A 420 25.92 -94.49 -135.78
CA THR A 420 26.27 -93.25 -135.07
C THR A 420 25.07 -92.56 -134.42
N LEU A 421 23.86 -92.70 -134.98
CA LEU A 421 22.62 -92.19 -134.37
C LEU A 421 22.18 -92.98 -133.13
N LEU A 422 22.55 -94.26 -133.03
CA LEU A 422 22.18 -95.16 -131.93
C LEU A 422 23.20 -95.19 -130.78
N GLU A 423 24.42 -94.68 -130.97
CA GLU A 423 25.51 -94.66 -129.96
C GLU A 423 25.46 -93.48 -128.98
N THR A 424 24.41 -92.64 -129.00
CA THR A 424 24.24 -91.60 -127.97
C THR A 424 23.74 -92.23 -126.66
N GLU A 425 24.68 -92.70 -125.83
CA GLU A 425 24.42 -93.05 -124.43
C GLU A 425 23.92 -91.83 -123.65
N VAL A 426 22.86 -92.05 -122.87
CA VAL A 426 22.06 -91.01 -122.20
C VAL A 426 22.40 -91.04 -120.71
N GLN A 427 23.11 -90.03 -120.21
CA GLN A 427 23.30 -89.84 -118.77
C GLN A 427 22.12 -89.06 -118.20
N LEU A 428 21.51 -89.59 -117.14
CA LEU A 428 20.48 -88.91 -116.33
C LEU A 428 21.20 -88.05 -115.29
N ASP A 429 20.89 -86.76 -115.27
CA ASP A 429 21.40 -85.80 -114.30
C ASP A 429 20.66 -86.02 -112.96
N GLU A 430 21.37 -86.49 -111.95
CA GLU A 430 20.83 -86.85 -110.62
C GLU A 430 20.46 -85.62 -109.77
N GLU A 431 20.79 -84.40 -110.23
CA GLU A 431 20.54 -83.15 -109.50
C GLU A 431 19.06 -82.74 -109.43
N ALA A 432 18.18 -83.36 -110.22
CA ALA A 432 16.73 -83.09 -110.17
C ALA A 432 15.98 -83.83 -109.03
N LEU A 433 16.66 -84.68 -108.24
CA LEU A 433 16.03 -85.52 -107.21
C LEU A 433 16.11 -84.97 -105.78
N ILE A 434 16.79 -83.84 -105.53
CA ILE A 434 16.96 -83.32 -104.17
C ILE A 434 16.58 -81.84 -104.12
N SER A 435 15.36 -81.55 -103.67
CA SER A 435 14.96 -80.24 -103.17
C SER A 435 13.94 -80.46 -102.05
N GLU A 436 14.41 -80.47 -100.80
CA GLU A 436 13.63 -80.11 -99.61
C GLU A 436 14.21 -78.83 -99.01
#